data_AF-A0A914MXF5-F1
#
_entry.id   AF-A0A914MXF5-F1
#
_cell.length_a   1.000
_cell.length_b   1.000
_cell.length_c   1.000
_cell.angle_alpha   90.00
_cell.angle_beta   90.00
_cell.angle_gamma   90.00
#
_symmetry.space_group_name_H-M   'P 1'
#
loop_
_entity.id
_entity.type
_entity.pdbx_description
1 polymer ?
#
loop_
_entity_poly.entity_id
_entity_poly.type
_entity_poly.pdbx_seq_one_letter_code
_entity_poly.pdbx_strand_id
1 'polypeptide(L)'
;MMVRNCTVSNQSRQTKSPEIGVSVVEIVDEFGCSNWPDILPQIKYHGDLKATLEVQAFALEYDNTEVNFSCQITLLLKNNGRCRRPQCLKTKN
;
A
#
# COMPACT_ATOMS: atom_id res chain seq x y z
N MET A 1 5.77 7.08 -12.41
CA MET A 1 5.55 6.99 -10.96
C MET A 1 5.72 5.56 -10.47
N MET A 2 5.99 5.43 -9.18
CA MET A 2 6.03 4.20 -8.41
C MET A 2 5.35 4.47 -7.07
N VAL A 3 4.60 3.49 -6.57
CA VAL A 3 4.17 3.45 -5.17
C VAL A 3 5.33 2.88 -4.37
N ARG A 4 5.84 3.65 -3.40
CA ARG A 4 7.04 3.30 -2.65
C ARG A 4 6.72 2.54 -1.38
N ASN A 5 5.68 2.93 -0.65
CA ASN A 5 5.17 2.18 0.51
C ASN A 5 3.68 2.51 0.70
N CYS A 6 2.98 1.65 1.43
CA CYS A 6 1.61 1.90 1.85
C CYS A 6 1.36 1.34 3.26
N THR A 7 0.61 2.07 4.05
CA THR A 7 0.11 1.64 5.36
C THR A 7 -1.40 1.70 5.42
N VAL A 8 -1.95 0.87 6.31
CA VAL A 8 -3.36 0.92 6.72
C VAL A 8 -3.41 1.18 8.20
N SER A 9 -4.29 2.07 8.62
CA SER A 9 -4.54 2.31 10.04
C SER A 9 -6.01 2.49 10.35
N ASN A 10 -6.37 2.22 11.60
CA ASN A 10 -7.68 2.57 12.19
C ASN A 10 -7.65 3.97 12.84
N GLN A 11 -6.58 4.74 12.64
CA GLN A 11 -6.46 6.08 13.21
C GLN A 11 -7.26 7.08 12.39
N SER A 12 -8.28 7.70 13.00
CA SER A 12 -8.94 8.87 12.42
C SER A 12 -8.00 10.08 12.45
N ARG A 13 -8.00 10.91 11.40
CA ARG A 13 -7.16 12.13 11.32
C ARG A 13 -7.41 13.13 12.46
N GLN A 14 -8.49 12.98 13.24
CA GLN A 14 -8.86 13.88 14.34
C GLN A 14 -8.26 13.48 15.69
N THR A 15 -7.84 12.23 15.90
CA THR A 15 -7.26 11.77 17.17
C THR A 15 -5.73 11.67 17.07
N LYS A 16 -5.06 12.81 17.22
CA LYS A 16 -3.59 12.90 17.43
C LYS A 16 -3.20 12.53 18.88
N SER A 17 -3.90 11.60 19.50
CA SER A 17 -3.53 11.08 20.82
C SER A 17 -2.89 9.71 20.61
N PRO A 18 -1.73 9.41 21.20
CA PRO A 18 -1.15 8.06 21.18
C PRO A 18 -1.95 7.20 22.15
N GLU A 19 -3.20 6.91 21.78
CA GLU A 19 -4.09 6.08 22.57
C GLU A 19 -3.92 4.62 22.17
N ILE A 20 -3.94 3.78 23.21
CA ILE A 20 -3.92 2.33 23.16
C ILE A 20 -4.99 1.87 22.15
N GLY A 21 -4.59 1.16 21.09
CA GLY A 21 -5.50 0.70 20.02
C GLY A 21 -5.24 1.28 18.63
N VAL A 22 -4.23 2.14 18.43
CA VAL A 22 -3.84 2.55 17.07
C VAL A 22 -2.97 1.48 16.42
N SER A 23 -3.54 0.74 15.47
CA SER A 23 -2.85 -0.26 14.67
C SER A 23 -2.44 0.35 13.33
N VAL A 24 -1.14 0.57 13.12
CA VAL A 24 -0.59 0.94 11.81
C VAL A 24 0.11 -0.28 11.21
N VAL A 25 -0.39 -0.72 10.06
CA VAL A 25 0.06 -1.94 9.40
C VAL A 25 0.65 -1.58 8.05
N GLU A 26 1.93 -1.88 7.82
CA GLU A 26 2.56 -1.71 6.51
C GLU A 26 2.11 -2.82 5.56
N ILE A 27 1.33 -2.46 4.54
CA ILE A 27 0.79 -3.39 3.55
C ILE A 27 1.63 -3.49 2.29
N VAL A 28 2.44 -2.47 2.02
CA VAL A 28 3.39 -2.43 0.91
C VAL A 28 4.71 -1.90 1.45
N ASP A 29 5.78 -2.70 1.33
CA ASP A 29 7.13 -2.38 1.77
C ASP A 29 7.74 -1.18 1.02
N GLU A 30 8.93 -0.75 1.42
CA GLU A 30 9.67 0.38 0.84
C GLU A 30 10.10 0.21 -0.64
N PHE A 31 9.96 -1.00 -1.18
CA PHE A 31 10.22 -1.34 -2.57
C PHE A 31 8.93 -1.43 -3.39
N GLY A 32 7.78 -1.07 -2.83
CA GLY A 32 6.50 -1.11 -3.54
C GLY A 32 5.95 -2.52 -3.71
N CYS A 33 6.37 -3.47 -2.88
CA CYS A 33 5.91 -4.86 -2.88
C CYS A 33 4.95 -5.14 -1.73
N SER A 34 3.88 -5.88 -2.02
CA SER A 34 2.91 -6.29 -1.00
C SER A 34 3.54 -7.25 0.01
N ASN A 35 3.33 -6.98 1.29
CA ASN A 35 3.76 -7.83 2.40
C ASN A 35 2.88 -9.09 2.56
N TRP A 36 1.65 -9.05 2.04
CA TRP A 36 0.68 -10.16 2.12
C TRP A 36 0.08 -10.46 0.75
N PRO A 37 0.88 -10.97 -0.21
CA PRO A 37 0.45 -11.16 -1.60
C PRO A 37 -0.80 -12.03 -1.78
N ASP A 38 -1.09 -12.91 -0.82
CA ASP A 38 -2.22 -13.84 -0.86
C ASP A 38 -3.56 -13.16 -0.50
N ILE A 39 -3.51 -12.04 0.22
CA ILE A 39 -4.70 -11.26 0.65
C ILE A 39 -4.75 -9.91 -0.08
N LEU A 40 -3.58 -9.30 -0.28
CA LEU A 40 -3.35 -8.03 -0.94
C LEU A 40 -2.39 -8.27 -2.12
N PRO A 41 -2.87 -8.38 -3.36
CA PRO A 41 -2.03 -8.70 -4.50
C PRO A 41 -0.96 -7.62 -4.74
N GLN A 42 0.03 -7.95 -5.55
CA GLN A 42 1.05 -6.99 -5.97
C GLN A 42 0.42 -5.82 -6.76
N ILE A 43 0.99 -4.62 -6.62
CA ILE A 43 0.53 -3.40 -7.31
C ILE A 43 0.61 -3.59 -8.83
N LYS A 44 -0.51 -3.35 -9.52
CA LYS A 44 -0.58 -3.38 -10.98
C LYS A 44 -0.37 -1.98 -11.55
N TYR A 45 0.61 -1.81 -12.41
CA TYR A 45 0.88 -0.55 -13.10
C TYR A 45 0.25 -0.56 -14.50
N HIS A 46 -0.72 0.32 -14.74
CA HIS A 46 -1.46 0.43 -16.01
C HIS A 46 -0.91 1.53 -16.93
N GLY A 47 0.14 2.24 -16.51
CA GLY A 47 0.79 3.29 -17.27
C GLY A 47 1.87 3.99 -16.44
N ASP A 48 2.37 5.12 -16.94
CA ASP A 48 3.41 5.87 -16.22
C ASP A 48 2.89 6.53 -14.94
N LEU A 49 1.62 6.95 -14.92
CA LEU A 49 0.98 7.69 -13.82
C LEU A 49 -0.28 7.00 -13.28
N LYS A 50 -0.49 5.72 -13.61
CA LYS A 50 -1.67 4.96 -13.16
C LYS A 50 -1.24 3.61 -12.58
N ALA A 51 -1.64 3.36 -11.35
CA ALA A 51 -1.42 2.11 -10.63
C ALA A 51 -2.67 1.74 -9.83
N THR A 52 -2.83 0.45 -9.56
CA THR A 52 -4.00 -0.09 -8.86
C THR A 52 -3.55 -1.19 -7.89
N LEU A 53 -4.13 -1.16 -6.69
CA LEU A 53 -4.06 -2.21 -5.68
C LEU A 53 -5.50 -2.64 -5.39
N GLU A 54 -5.86 -3.86 -5.76
CA GLU A 54 -7.21 -4.40 -5.59
C GLU A 54 -7.24 -5.20 -4.28
N VAL A 55 -8.06 -4.78 -3.31
CA VAL A 55 -8.11 -5.40 -1.98
C VAL A 55 -9.54 -5.83 -1.66
N GLN A 56 -9.70 -6.91 -0.92
CA GLN A 56 -11.00 -7.21 -0.29
C GLN A 56 -11.22 -6.26 0.89
N ALA A 57 -12.48 -5.94 1.20
CA ALA A 57 -12.78 -5.13 2.38
C ALA A 57 -12.43 -5.92 3.65
N PHE A 58 -11.76 -5.25 4.60
CA PHE A 58 -11.37 -5.82 5.89
C PHE A 58 -11.47 -4.75 6.98
N ALA A 59 -11.52 -5.18 8.23
CA ALA A 59 -11.41 -4.34 9.42
C ALA A 59 -10.13 -4.71 10.19
N LEU A 60 -9.47 -3.73 10.80
CA LEU A 60 -8.32 -3.98 11.66
C LEU A 60 -8.74 -4.36 13.09
N GLU A 61 -9.88 -3.84 13.54
CA GLU A 61 -10.45 -4.08 14.87
C GLU A 61 -11.97 -4.19 14.78
N TYR A 62 -12.59 -4.80 15.79
CA TYR A 62 -14.03 -5.03 15.81
C TYR A 62 -14.84 -3.73 16.02
N ASP A 63 -14.30 -2.79 16.82
CA ASP A 63 -15.04 -1.61 17.27
C ASP A 63 -15.00 -0.44 16.27
N ASN A 64 -14.01 -0.42 15.35
CA ASN A 64 -13.85 0.63 14.35
C ASN A 64 -14.00 0.07 12.93
N THR A 65 -15.04 0.53 12.23
CA THR A 65 -15.34 0.13 10.83
C THR A 65 -14.67 1.01 9.78
N GLU A 66 -13.84 1.97 10.20
CA GLU A 66 -13.07 2.84 9.31
C GLU A 66 -11.61 2.40 9.25
N VAL A 67 -11.08 2.28 8.04
CA VAL A 67 -9.65 2.10 7.78
C VAL A 67 -9.15 3.17 6.83
N ASN A 68 -7.98 3.72 7.14
CA ASN A 68 -7.30 4.76 6.39
C ASN A 68 -6.11 4.17 5.65
N PHE A 69 -6.12 4.26 4.32
CA PHE A 69 -4.98 3.91 3.48
C PHE A 69 -4.10 5.14 3.25
N SER A 70 -2.80 5.00 3.50
CA SER A 70 -1.80 6.05 3.22
C SER A 70 -0.68 5.46 2.38
N CYS A 71 -0.38 6.05 1.23
CA CYS A 71 0.67 5.58 0.34
C CYS A 71 1.63 6.70 -0.02
N GLN A 72 2.93 6.40 -0.01
CA GLN A 72 3.93 7.29 -0.60
C GLN A 72 4.13 6.94 -2.06
N ILE A 73 4.15 7.96 -2.92
CA ILE A 73 4.45 7.81 -4.33
C ILE A 73 5.72 8.58 -4.70
N THR A 74 6.49 8.03 -5.62
CA THR A 74 7.68 8.66 -6.19
C THR A 74 7.49 8.84 -7.68
N LEU A 75 7.74 10.06 -8.18
CA LEU A 75 7.84 10.30 -9.61
C LEU A 75 9.19 9.79 -10.11
N LEU A 76 9.13 8.92 -11.11
CA LEU A 76 10.31 8.33 -11.73
C LEU A 76 10.56 9.02 -13.06
N LEU A 77 11.82 9.34 -13.35
CA LEU A 77 12.22 9.79 -14.67
C LEU A 77 12.21 8.61 -15.64
N LYS A 78 11.59 8.83 -16.80
CA LYS A 78 11.50 7.82 -17.86
C LYS A 78 12.85 7.75 -18.57
N ASN A 79 13.51 6.60 -18.51
CA ASN A 79 14.77 6.35 -19.19
C ASN A 79 14.53 5.30 -20.29
N ASN A 80 14.94 5.59 -21.53
CA ASN A 80 14.70 4.74 -22.70
C ASN A 80 13.25 4.26 -22.83
N GLY A 81 12.31 5.18 -22.63
CA GLY A 81 10.89 4.88 -22.73
C GLY A 81 10.31 4.04 -21.59
N ARG A 82 11.06 3.76 -20.52
CA ARG A 82 10.62 2.92 -19.39
C ARG A 82 10.80 3.61 -18.03
N CYS A 83 9.80 3.46 -17.17
CA CYS A 83 9.91 3.72 -15.73
C CYS A 83 10.40 2.42 -15.05
N ARG A 84 11.63 2.40 -14.51
CA ARG A 84 12.13 1.23 -13.78
C ARG A 84 11.43 1.12 -12.43
N ARG A 85 10.69 0.02 -12.23
CA ARG A 85 9.96 -0.29 -11.00
C ARG A 85 10.46 -1.63 -10.46
N PRO A 86 10.48 -1.84 -9.13
CA PRO A 86 10.85 -3.12 -8.54
C PRO A 86 10.02 -4.27 -9.06
N GLN A 87 10.63 -5.45 -9.10
CA GLN A 87 9.96 -6.70 -9.45
C GLN A 87 9.73 -7.47 -8.16
N CYS A 88 8.47 -7.50 -7.72
CA CYS A 88 8.09 -8.27 -6.55
C CYS A 88 8.06 -9.76 -6.90
N LEU A 89 8.52 -10.60 -5.98
CA LEU A 89 8.42 -12.05 -6.14
C LEU A 89 6.94 -12.43 -6.18
N LYS A 90 6.55 -13.22 -7.19
CA LYS A 90 5.24 -13.86 -7.18
C LYS A 90 5.30 -14.97 -6.13
N THR A 91 4.45 -14.95 -5.12
CA THR A 91 4.23 -16.14 -4.30
C THR A 91 3.82 -17.28 -5.24
N LYS A 92 4.53 -18.40 -5.16
CA LYS A 92 4.15 -19.61 -5.88
C LYS A 92 2.92 -20.17 -5.16
N ASN A 93 1.80 -20.28 -5.88
CA ASN A 93 0.66 -21.09 -5.47
C ASN A 93 1.07 -22.54 -5.25
#